data_AF-A0A967GTB1-F1
#
_entry.id   AF-A0A967GTB1-F1
#
_cell.length_a   1.000
_cell.length_b   1.000
_cell.length_c   1.000
_cell.angle_alpha   90.00
_cell.angle_beta   90.00
_cell.angle_gamma   90.00
#
_symmetry.space_group_name_H-M   'P 1'
#
loop_
_entity.id
_entity.type
_entity.pdbx_description
1 polymer ?
#
loop_
_entity_poly.entity_id
_entity_poly.type
_entity_poly.pdbx_seq_one_letter_code
_entity_poly.pdbx_strand_id
1 'polypeptide(L)' 'MDYTSAKFDRDGERTAWPRMTVKLNGVVIHENQELGKTHTTAAPIGGALKDEGGPIFLQAHGNPVYFRNIWVLPKGKGA' A
#
# COMPACT_ATOMS: atom_id res chain seq x y z
N MET A 1 4.61 -4.42 -8.03
CA MET A 1 4.55 -3.30 -7.07
C MET A 1 5.37 -3.70 -5.88
N ASP A 2 6.14 -2.76 -5.32
CA ASP A 2 6.81 -2.93 -4.03
C ASP A 2 6.16 -2.00 -3.01
N TYR A 3 5.78 -2.55 -1.86
CA TYR A 3 5.18 -1.80 -0.75
C TYR A 3 6.05 -1.93 0.50
N THR A 4 6.25 -0.81 1.19
CA THR A 4 6.84 -0.78 2.52
C THR A 4 5.79 -0.20 3.45
N SER A 5 5.37 -0.95 4.46
CA SER A 5 4.43 -0.48 5.47
C SER A 5 5.04 0.68 6.26
N ALA A 6 4.17 1.44 6.94
CA ALA A 6 4.64 2.36 7.95
C ALA A 6 5.40 1.60 9.05
N LYS A 7 6.26 2.35 9.75
CA LYS A 7 6.95 1.84 10.94
C LYS A 7 6.43 2.57 12.16
N PHE A 8 6.29 1.82 13.23
CA PHE A 8 5.89 2.30 14.54
C PHE A 8 6.97 1.91 15.55
N ASP A 9 7.13 2.71 16.60
CA ASP A 9 7.98 2.35 17.74
C ASP A 9 7.20 1.52 18.77
N ARG A 10 7.83 1.27 19.92
CA ARG A 10 7.26 0.42 20.99
C ARG A 10 6.10 1.10 21.71
N ASP A 11 6.02 2.42 21.63
CA ASP A 11 4.97 3.25 22.25
C ASP A 11 3.80 3.47 21.28
N GLY A 12 3.89 2.94 20.06
CA GLY A 12 2.87 3.04 19.01
C GLY A 12 2.95 4.34 18.23
N GLU A 13 4.01 5.13 18.39
CA GLU A 13 4.23 6.34 17.60
C GLU A 13 4.80 5.96 16.22
N ARG A 14 4.25 6.55 15.17
CA ARG A 14 4.71 6.30 13.81
C ARG A 14 6.06 6.99 13.57
N THR A 15 7.08 6.21 13.25
CA THR A 15 8.44 6.69 12.94
C THR A 15 8.72 6.82 11.44
N ALA A 16 7.93 6.16 10.58
CA ALA A 16 8.02 6.33 9.13
C ALA A 16 6.67 6.11 8.43
N TRP A 17 6.41 6.90 7.39
CA TRP A 17 5.24 6.74 6.52
C TRP A 17 5.41 5.58 5.52
N PRO A 18 4.31 4.95 5.07
CA PRO A 18 4.40 3.89 4.09
C PRO A 18 4.86 4.43 2.74
N ARG A 19 5.59 3.59 2.00
CA ARG A 19 6.15 3.93 0.69
C ARG A 19 5.86 2.87 -0.34
N MET A 20 5.73 3.26 -1.61
CA MET A 20 5.55 2.31 -2.70
C MET A 20 6.34 2.64 -3.97
N THR A 21 6.72 1.59 -4.69
CA THR A 21 7.20 1.67 -6.07
C THR A 21 6.21 0.96 -6.97
N VAL A 22 5.72 1.66 -8.00
CA VAL A 22 4.71 1.16 -8.93
C VAL A 22 5.29 1.13 -10.35
N LYS A 23 5.11 -0.02 -10.99
CA LYS A 23 5.42 -0.21 -12.41
C LYS A 23 4.14 -0.50 -13.17
N LEU A 24 3.95 0.17 -14.30
CA LEU A 24 2.89 -0.10 -15.25
C LEU A 24 3.55 -0.52 -16.57
N ASN A 25 3.25 -1.74 -17.05
CA ASN A 25 3.83 -2.29 -18.28
C ASN A 25 5.36 -2.23 -18.31
N GLY A 26 6.01 -2.50 -17.18
CA GLY A 26 7.47 -2.48 -17.04
C GLY A 26 8.08 -1.10 -16.77
N VAL A 27 7.33 -0.02 -16.95
CA VAL A 27 7.81 1.36 -16.73
C VAL A 27 7.51 1.80 -15.30
N VAL A 28 8.51 2.35 -14.60
CA VAL A 28 8.32 2.95 -13.28
C VAL A 28 7.52 4.25 -13.43
N ILE A 29 6.37 4.32 -12.76
CA ILE A 29 5.51 5.52 -12.74
C ILE A 29 5.51 6.21 -11.37
N HIS A 30 5.84 5.47 -10.31
CA HIS A 30 6.09 5.98 -8.97
C HIS A 30 7.33 5.29 -8.41
N GLU A 31 8.32 6.07 -8.00
CA GLU A 31 9.57 5.57 -7.45
C GLU A 31 9.68 5.91 -5.97
N ASN A 32 9.65 4.88 -5.11
CA ASN A 32 9.76 5.00 -3.66
C ASN A 32 8.86 6.11 -3.07
N GLN A 33 7.67 6.29 -3.62
CA GLN A 33 6.78 7.39 -3.28
C GLN A 33 6.22 7.23 -1.87
N GLU A 34 6.31 8.27 -1.06
CA GLU A 34 5.59 8.34 0.22
C GLU A 34 4.10 8.52 0.00
N LEU A 35 3.28 7.75 0.72
CA LEU A 35 1.83 7.82 0.57
C LEU A 35 1.21 8.97 1.35
N GLY A 36 0.01 9.36 0.92
CA GLY A 36 -0.79 10.37 1.59
C GLY A 36 -1.06 10.03 3.05
N LYS A 37 -1.22 11.07 3.86
CA LYS A 37 -1.50 10.97 5.31
C LYS A 37 -2.93 10.55 5.64
N THR A 38 -3.78 10.51 4.62
CA THR A 38 -5.19 10.11 4.70
C THR A 38 -5.44 8.92 3.79
N HIS A 39 -6.41 8.11 4.16
CA HIS A 39 -6.91 7.05 3.30
C HIS A 39 -7.53 7.64 2.02
N THR A 40 -7.51 6.85 0.94
CA THR A 40 -8.29 7.17 -0.26
C THR A 40 -9.78 7.05 0.04
N THR A 41 -10.63 7.76 -0.69
CA THR A 41 -12.09 7.79 -0.49
C THR A 41 -12.74 6.41 -0.50
N ALA A 42 -12.14 5.43 -1.18
CA ALA A 42 -12.67 4.08 -1.30
C ALA A 42 -11.92 3.04 -0.46
N ALA A 43 -11.07 3.47 0.47
CA ALA A 43 -10.43 2.55 1.38
C ALA A 43 -11.49 1.83 2.24
N PRO A 44 -11.40 0.50 2.43
CA PRO A 44 -12.30 -0.24 3.30
C PRO A 44 -11.97 -0.05 4.79
N ILE A 45 -10.90 0.71 5.08
CA ILE A 45 -10.42 1.05 6.41
C ILE A 45 -10.35 2.58 6.55
N GLY A 46 -10.56 3.08 7.75
CA GLY A 46 -10.52 4.50 8.06
C GLY A 46 -9.76 4.79 9.36
N GLY A 47 -9.73 6.07 9.72
CA GLY A 47 -9.01 6.55 10.91
C GLY A 47 -7.51 6.77 10.66
N ALA A 48 -6.75 6.83 11.75
CA ALA A 48 -5.30 6.93 11.68
C ALA A 48 -4.69 5.58 11.29
N LEU A 49 -3.58 5.61 10.54
CA LEU A 49 -2.82 4.42 10.18
C LEU A 49 -2.31 3.69 11.45
N LYS A 50 -2.46 2.36 11.47
CA LYS A 50 -2.04 1.47 12.56
C LYS A 50 -1.05 0.42 12.05
N ASP A 51 -0.33 -0.23 12.97
CA ASP A 51 0.64 -1.29 12.68
C ASP A 51 0.00 -2.64 12.30
N GLU A 52 -1.32 -2.77 12.49
CA GLU A 52 -2.11 -3.97 12.20
C GLU A 52 -2.18 -4.31 10.69
N GLY A 53 -1.79 -3.36 9.82
CA GLY A 53 -1.88 -3.49 8.38
C GLY A 53 -3.32 -3.37 7.85
N GLY A 54 -3.54 -3.87 6.64
CA GLY A 54 -4.85 -3.84 5.98
C GLY A 54 -4.91 -4.73 4.74
N PRO A 55 -6.11 -5.01 4.22
CA PRO A 55 -6.25 -5.86 3.05
C PRO A 55 -5.78 -5.15 1.78
N ILE A 56 -5.50 -5.93 0.73
CA ILE A 56 -5.51 -5.40 -0.64
C ILE A 56 -6.96 -5.28 -1.08
N PHE A 57 -7.35 -4.08 -1.51
CA PHE A 57 -8.71 -3.78 -1.92
C PHE A 57 -8.77 -3.36 -3.38
N LEU A 58 -9.59 -4.07 -4.17
CA LEU A 58 -9.87 -3.72 -5.57
C LEU A 58 -11.17 -2.91 -5.59
N GLN A 59 -11.08 -1.64 -5.93
CA GLN A 59 -12.23 -0.74 -5.92
C GLN A 59 -13.23 -1.10 -7.03
N ALA A 60 -14.52 -1.13 -6.68
CA ALA A 60 -15.62 -1.10 -7.63
C ALA A 60 -16.10 0.35 -7.80
N HIS A 61 -16.06 0.87 -9.03
CA HIS A 61 -16.42 2.25 -9.34
C HIS A 61 -17.44 2.34 -10.48
N GLY A 62 -18.49 1.51 -10.42
CA GLY A 62 -19.61 1.48 -11.37
C GLY A 62 -19.29 0.98 -12.78
N ASN A 63 -18.01 0.80 -13.11
CA ASN A 63 -17.53 0.33 -14.40
C ASN A 63 -16.88 -1.05 -14.22
N PRO A 64 -17.43 -2.13 -14.81
CA PRO A 64 -16.86 -3.46 -14.69
C PRO A 64 -15.46 -3.53 -15.29
N VAL A 65 -14.53 -4.09 -14.52
CA VAL A 65 -13.17 -4.40 -14.94
C VAL A 65 -12.82 -5.81 -14.48
N TYR A 66 -11.99 -6.51 -15.26
CA TYR A 66 -11.58 -7.88 -14.98
C TYR A 66 -10.10 -7.94 -14.64
N PHE A 67 -9.77 -8.71 -13.60
CA PHE A 67 -8.40 -8.90 -13.16
C PHE A 67 -8.01 -10.37 -13.29
N ARG A 68 -6.72 -10.60 -13.50
CA ARG A 68 -6.08 -11.93 -13.47
C ARG A 68 -4.67 -11.78 -12.91
N ASN A 69 -4.06 -12.90 -12.52
CA ASN A 69 -2.64 -12.94 -12.13
C ASN A 69 -2.30 -12.00 -10.95
N ILE A 70 -3.12 -12.04 -9.90
CA ILE A 70 -2.87 -11.29 -8.66
C ILE A 70 -2.23 -12.24 -7.65
N TRP A 71 -1.04 -11.89 -7.17
CA TRP A 71 -0.35 -12.58 -6.10
C TRP A 71 0.25 -11.58 -5.13
N VAL A 72 0.42 -12.02 -3.88
CA VAL A 72 1.03 -11.24 -2.81
C VAL A 72 2.16 -12.06 -2.23
N LEU A 73 3.34 -11.47 -2.17
CA LEU A 73 4.50 -12.08 -1.54
C LEU A 73 5.00 -11.12 -0.45
N PRO A 74 5.46 -11.64 0.70
CA PRO A 74 6.17 -10.83 1.66
C PRO A 74 7.36 -10.16 0.98
N LYS A 75 7.60 -8.88 1.30
CA LYS A 75 8.83 -8.23 0.88
C LYS A 75 9.99 -9.00 1.51
N GLY A 76 10.84 -9.60 0.69
CA GLY A 76 12.01 -10.33 1.16
C GLY A 76 12.82 -9.44 2.11
N LYS A 77 13.35 -10.03 3.19
CA LYS A 77 14.40 -9.35 3.95
C LYS A 77 15.53 -9.11 2.95
N GLY A 78 15.81 -7.84 2.63
CA GLY A 78 16.96 -7.51 1.79
C GLY A 78 18.19 -8.18 2.37
N ALA A 79 19.01 -8.77 1.51
CA ALA A 79 20.37 -9.15 1.86
C ALA A 79 21.15 -7.92 2.34
#